data_AF-A0A4R0R1K9-F1
#
_entry.id   AF-A0A4R0R1K9-F1
#
_cell.length_a   1.000
_cell.length_b   1.000
_cell.length_c   1.000
_cell.angle_alpha   90.00
_cell.angle_beta   90.00
_cell.angle_gamma   90.00
#
_symmetry.space_group_name_H-M   'P 1'
#
loop_
_entity.id
_entity.type
_entity.pdbx_description
1 polymer ?
#
loop_
_entity_poly.entity_id
_entity_poly.type
_entity_poly.pdbx_seq_one_letter_code
_entity_poly.pdbx_strand_id
1 'polypeptide(L)'
;MNVLGITKSSLPPRSVQSSGWGTPPNMSEVHRECAIRRELCSSGRGPTSSNDRVNDTSAASQDAVENGGDSEQEPPGCNCSVWDWETIMPHTFPFFVHVELEDIPEELLDDAIWFHRLCLFHYETSVERIFAQRSVRSEEALLSGELQEQIDSDNGVPLTALYARGWTRKRLVDILLSPDVERFDEAYELMPSVMSDSETILQKENSPYINSPWKAPKHAALYSVYADALIFTGRIDLHTKDVLERAVEGLKNGDGGGQNDVWVLLIIRLHLAYVLERLGVDESKQREHAQWAASFLRKHPTEKYKVTSSKECQTSAWPEHKDYCRTLVAAAQTNASLGATSPDTWNVFNDSHKWLHLHSYPNRDGIINALSLNRDLSRSTTHIMLVVLRYRPDIPHLGARLQVAECGVCRIEDIREDLKKIKGWANDEEIKRQIATRINQQPSLSTAIPTLTMVLLSHLDTPSRKGAMLLHMKCRSFDENVIRRIKYDPNWRLRMNPFGAPPTAMITSPCDAHDAEHDFEASEPAMVVSLGRM
;
A
#
# COMPACT_ATOMS: atom_id res chain seq x y z
N MET A 1 26.70 14.02 9.84
CA MET A 1 25.94 12.78 10.08
C MET A 1 24.71 12.82 9.19
N ASN A 2 24.55 11.84 8.30
CA ASN A 2 23.38 11.74 7.43
C ASN A 2 22.19 11.23 8.28
N VAL A 3 21.35 12.17 8.75
CA VAL A 3 20.25 11.90 9.70
C VAL A 3 19.16 11.01 9.07
N LEU A 4 19.13 10.90 7.75
CA LEU A 4 18.10 10.19 7.00
C LEU A 4 18.41 8.70 6.74
N GLY A 5 19.51 8.16 7.28
CA GLY A 5 19.92 6.78 7.01
C GLY A 5 20.30 6.56 5.54
N ILE A 6 20.42 5.28 5.15
CA ILE A 6 20.87 4.90 3.79
C ILE A 6 19.74 5.14 2.77
N THR A 7 18.48 4.91 3.14
CA THR A 7 17.31 5.02 2.25
C THR A 7 16.89 6.48 1.94
N LYS A 8 17.60 7.48 2.48
CA LYS A 8 17.16 8.90 2.53
C LYS A 8 15.76 9.08 3.18
N SER A 9 15.24 8.04 3.84
CA SER A 9 13.94 7.99 4.50
C SER A 9 14.13 7.49 5.93
N SER A 10 13.55 8.18 6.90
CA SER A 10 13.56 7.71 8.29
C SER A 10 12.60 6.54 8.55
N LEU A 11 11.85 6.10 7.54
CA LEU A 11 10.89 5.00 7.64
C LEU A 11 11.50 3.72 7.06
N PRO A 12 11.20 2.55 7.66
CA PRO A 12 11.56 1.27 7.06
C PRO A 12 10.85 1.11 5.70
N PRO A 13 11.45 0.36 4.76
CA PRO A 13 10.79 0.06 3.49
C PRO A 13 9.41 -0.55 3.71
N ARG A 14 8.41 -0.11 2.95
CA ARG A 14 7.05 -0.64 3.01
C ARG A 14 6.97 -1.88 2.15
N SER A 15 6.28 -2.90 2.64
CA SER A 15 5.89 -4.04 1.81
C SER A 15 4.69 -3.66 0.95
N VAL A 16 4.67 -4.12 -0.30
CA VAL A 16 3.50 -4.12 -1.17
C VAL A 16 2.37 -4.81 -0.41
N GLN A 17 1.26 -4.09 -0.20
CA GLN A 17 0.20 -4.46 0.75
C GLN A 17 -0.44 -5.84 0.50
N SER A 18 -0.31 -6.39 -0.71
CA SER A 18 -0.91 -7.65 -1.13
C SER A 18 -0.03 -8.89 -0.90
N SER A 19 1.24 -8.74 -0.54
CA SER A 19 2.18 -9.87 -0.58
C SER A 19 1.99 -10.87 0.57
N GLY A 20 1.39 -10.46 1.69
CA GLY A 20 1.30 -11.30 2.90
C GLY A 20 2.66 -11.62 3.53
N TRP A 21 3.75 -11.02 3.02
CA TRP A 21 5.09 -11.22 3.53
C TRP A 21 5.34 -10.46 4.83
N GLY A 22 6.31 -10.96 5.60
CA GLY A 22 6.71 -10.42 6.89
C GLY A 22 7.41 -9.06 6.79
N THR A 23 8.22 -8.75 7.82
CA THR A 23 9.02 -7.52 7.82
C THR A 23 10.04 -7.57 6.68
N PRO A 24 10.26 -6.47 5.93
CA PRO A 24 11.26 -6.44 4.87
C PRO A 24 12.64 -6.88 5.37
N PRO A 25 13.48 -7.45 4.49
CA PRO A 25 14.84 -7.84 4.84
C PRO A 25 15.68 -6.68 5.40
N ASN A 26 16.71 -7.00 6.18
CA ASN A 26 17.65 -5.99 6.68
C ASN A 26 18.41 -5.35 5.51
N MET A 27 18.35 -4.03 5.39
CA MET A 27 19.02 -3.27 4.32
C MET A 27 20.52 -3.52 4.24
N SER A 28 21.23 -3.72 5.37
CA SER A 28 22.68 -3.99 5.32
C SER A 28 22.99 -5.31 4.61
N GLU A 29 22.12 -6.31 4.77
CA GLU A 29 22.24 -7.60 4.08
C GLU A 29 21.93 -7.44 2.59
N VAL A 30 20.88 -6.68 2.23
CA VAL A 30 20.54 -6.37 0.83
C VAL A 30 21.71 -5.66 0.12
N HIS A 31 22.31 -4.65 0.75
CA HIS A 31 23.48 -3.97 0.17
C HIS A 31 24.68 -4.90 0.01
N ARG A 32 24.94 -5.76 1.02
CA ARG A 32 26.06 -6.73 0.94
C ARG A 32 25.85 -7.71 -0.21
N GLU A 33 24.65 -8.23 -0.37
CA GLU A 33 24.32 -9.17 -1.45
C GLU A 33 24.37 -8.51 -2.83
N CYS A 34 23.84 -7.29 -2.98
CA CYS A 34 24.00 -6.52 -4.21
C CYS A 34 25.48 -6.29 -4.54
N ALA A 35 26.33 -5.99 -3.55
CA ALA A 35 27.77 -5.87 -3.75
C ALA A 35 28.42 -7.17 -4.25
N ILE A 36 28.06 -8.32 -3.66
CA ILE A 36 28.50 -9.66 -4.10
C ILE A 36 28.10 -9.90 -5.56
N ARG A 37 26.85 -9.58 -5.95
CA ARG A 37 26.40 -9.68 -7.33
C ARG A 37 27.26 -8.84 -8.27
N ARG A 38 27.54 -7.57 -7.93
CA ARG A 38 28.35 -6.69 -8.80
C ARG A 38 29.76 -7.28 -8.98
N GLU A 39 30.36 -7.81 -7.93
CA GLU A 39 31.67 -8.48 -7.97
C GLU A 39 31.63 -9.71 -8.90
N LEU A 40 30.67 -10.62 -8.72
CA LEU A 40 30.51 -11.81 -9.55
C LEU A 40 30.34 -11.44 -11.04
N CYS A 41 29.42 -10.52 -11.36
CA CYS A 41 29.21 -10.05 -12.72
C CYS A 41 30.47 -9.41 -13.33
N SER A 42 31.21 -8.60 -12.55
CA SER A 42 32.43 -7.93 -13.03
C SER A 42 33.59 -8.91 -13.30
N SER A 43 33.62 -10.03 -12.58
CA SER A 43 34.66 -11.05 -12.74
C SER A 43 34.43 -12.00 -13.92
N GLY A 44 33.27 -11.91 -14.57
CA GLY A 44 32.81 -12.88 -15.58
C GLY A 44 32.52 -14.27 -15.00
N ARG A 45 32.64 -14.46 -13.68
CA ARG A 45 32.31 -15.72 -13.00
C ARG A 45 30.85 -15.67 -12.57
N GLY A 46 29.99 -16.36 -13.31
CA GLY A 46 28.65 -16.69 -12.82
C GLY A 46 28.74 -17.55 -11.56
N PRO A 47 27.72 -17.53 -10.70
CA PRO A 47 27.70 -18.40 -9.54
C PRO A 47 27.80 -19.88 -9.94
N THR A 48 28.80 -20.57 -9.42
CA THR A 48 28.97 -22.00 -9.69
C THR A 48 27.89 -22.77 -8.93
N SER A 49 27.00 -23.44 -9.64
CA SER A 49 26.05 -24.38 -9.06
C SER A 49 26.80 -25.39 -8.18
N SER A 50 26.33 -25.62 -6.95
CA SER A 50 26.93 -26.61 -6.06
C SER A 50 26.91 -28.03 -6.64
N ASN A 51 26.05 -28.30 -7.62
CA ASN A 51 25.97 -29.59 -8.31
C ASN A 51 27.06 -29.78 -9.37
N ASP A 52 27.66 -28.70 -9.88
CA ASP A 52 28.71 -28.81 -10.92
C ASP A 52 30.07 -29.22 -10.33
N ARG A 53 30.24 -29.15 -9.02
CA ARG A 53 31.46 -29.63 -8.33
C ARG A 53 31.68 -31.15 -8.42
N VAL A 54 30.68 -31.92 -8.88
CA VAL A 54 30.78 -33.39 -8.96
C VAL A 54 31.17 -33.88 -10.36
N ASN A 55 31.05 -33.06 -11.42
CA ASN A 55 31.22 -33.51 -12.81
C ASN A 55 32.23 -32.67 -13.61
N ASP A 56 33.30 -32.18 -12.98
CA ASP A 56 34.36 -31.45 -13.68
C ASP A 56 35.35 -32.43 -14.35
N THR A 57 34.91 -33.07 -15.44
CA THR A 57 35.79 -33.65 -16.46
C THR A 57 35.82 -32.72 -17.66
N SER A 58 36.90 -31.96 -17.78
CA SER A 58 37.22 -31.01 -18.84
C SER A 58 37.34 -31.68 -20.22
N ALA A 59 36.46 -31.37 -21.18
CA ALA A 59 36.75 -31.58 -22.62
C ALA A 59 35.85 -30.84 -23.65
N ALA A 60 34.72 -30.22 -23.31
CA ALA A 60 33.67 -29.97 -24.32
C ALA A 60 33.27 -28.49 -24.63
N SER A 61 33.98 -27.45 -24.18
CA SER A 61 33.49 -26.07 -24.30
C SER A 61 34.27 -25.13 -25.25
N GLN A 62 35.06 -25.63 -26.21
CA GLN A 62 35.81 -24.76 -27.13
C GLN A 62 35.15 -24.43 -28.48
N ASP A 63 34.04 -25.05 -28.86
CA ASP A 63 33.50 -24.93 -30.23
C ASP A 63 32.39 -23.87 -30.43
N ALA A 64 32.12 -22.98 -29.46
CA ALA A 64 30.96 -22.07 -29.51
C ALA A 64 31.27 -20.60 -29.89
N VAL A 65 32.49 -20.23 -30.29
CA VAL A 65 32.91 -18.81 -30.34
C VAL A 65 32.79 -18.12 -31.73
N GLU A 66 32.43 -18.81 -32.82
CA GLU A 66 32.54 -18.21 -34.18
C GLU A 66 31.27 -17.64 -34.84
N ASN A 67 30.10 -17.61 -34.19
CA ASN A 67 28.90 -17.00 -34.81
C ASN A 67 28.63 -15.58 -34.28
N GLY A 68 29.31 -14.59 -34.88
CA GLY A 68 29.14 -13.16 -34.61
C GLY A 68 27.86 -12.55 -35.19
N GLY A 69 26.70 -12.97 -34.67
CA GLY A 69 25.46 -12.20 -34.80
C GLY A 69 25.34 -11.20 -33.65
N ASP A 70 24.78 -10.03 -33.91
CA ASP A 70 24.38 -9.04 -32.88
C ASP A 70 23.26 -9.61 -31.99
N SER A 71 23.53 -10.67 -31.25
CA SER A 71 22.63 -11.19 -30.23
C SER A 71 22.52 -10.14 -29.14
N GLU A 72 21.30 -9.68 -28.86
CA GLU A 72 20.96 -8.92 -27.66
C GLU A 72 21.75 -9.47 -26.48
N GLN A 73 22.60 -8.63 -25.87
CA GLN A 73 23.51 -9.06 -24.83
C GLN A 73 22.72 -9.74 -23.71
N GLU A 74 22.88 -11.06 -23.59
CA GLU A 74 22.32 -11.81 -22.47
C GLU A 74 22.75 -11.13 -21.17
N PRO A 75 21.85 -10.98 -20.19
CA PRO A 75 22.21 -10.31 -18.95
C PRO A 75 23.39 -11.05 -18.30
N PRO A 76 24.44 -10.34 -17.84
CA PRO A 76 25.60 -10.96 -17.24
C PRO A 76 25.20 -11.92 -16.10
N GLY A 77 25.53 -13.21 -16.24
CA GLY A 77 25.18 -14.26 -15.27
C GLY A 77 23.92 -15.08 -15.58
N CYS A 78 23.37 -14.98 -16.80
CA CYS A 78 22.22 -15.75 -17.32
C CYS A 78 22.36 -17.29 -17.25
N ASN A 79 23.60 -17.81 -17.16
CA ASN A 79 23.86 -19.26 -17.09
C ASN A 79 23.42 -19.90 -15.76
N CYS A 80 23.11 -19.09 -14.75
CA CYS A 80 22.69 -19.56 -13.44
C CYS A 80 21.17 -19.41 -13.32
N SER A 81 20.51 -20.38 -12.68
CA SER A 81 19.07 -20.28 -12.49
C SER A 81 18.71 -19.17 -11.52
N VAL A 82 17.49 -18.63 -11.63
CA VAL A 82 16.92 -17.69 -10.65
C VAL A 82 17.02 -18.22 -9.21
N TRP A 83 16.99 -19.55 -9.04
CA TRP A 83 17.08 -20.23 -7.75
C TRP A 83 18.50 -20.29 -7.19
N ASP A 84 19.51 -20.39 -8.06
CA ASP A 84 20.92 -20.29 -7.64
C ASP A 84 21.17 -18.88 -7.09
N TRP A 85 20.65 -17.87 -7.78
CA TRP A 85 20.71 -16.49 -7.32
C TRP A 85 19.91 -16.25 -6.04
N GLU A 86 18.72 -16.83 -5.88
CA GLU A 86 17.95 -16.75 -4.63
C GLU A 86 18.72 -17.36 -3.45
N THR A 87 19.44 -18.46 -3.69
CA THR A 87 20.26 -19.12 -2.67
C THR A 87 21.44 -18.23 -2.23
N ILE A 88 22.01 -17.45 -3.15
CA ILE A 88 23.13 -16.55 -2.88
C ILE A 88 22.66 -15.23 -2.28
N MET A 89 21.47 -14.78 -2.66
CA MET A 89 20.91 -13.49 -2.30
C MET A 89 19.51 -13.61 -1.67
N PRO A 90 19.38 -14.34 -0.55
CA PRO A 90 18.09 -14.63 0.07
C PRO A 90 17.39 -13.39 0.65
N HIS A 91 18.09 -12.25 0.81
CA HIS A 91 17.49 -11.01 1.28
C HIS A 91 17.12 -10.08 0.12
N THR A 92 17.95 -10.03 -0.92
CA THR A 92 17.76 -9.14 -2.07
C THR A 92 16.55 -9.52 -2.90
N PHE A 93 16.33 -10.82 -3.10
CA PHE A 93 15.18 -11.34 -3.84
C PHE A 93 13.84 -10.91 -3.23
N PRO A 94 13.51 -11.26 -1.98
CA PRO A 94 12.25 -10.82 -1.37
C PRO A 94 12.19 -9.29 -1.23
N PHE A 95 13.32 -8.60 -1.10
CA PHE A 95 13.35 -7.14 -1.11
C PHE A 95 12.82 -6.58 -2.44
N PHE A 96 13.40 -6.94 -3.58
CA PHE A 96 12.95 -6.41 -4.88
C PHE A 96 11.57 -6.92 -5.30
N VAL A 97 11.14 -8.10 -4.82
CA VAL A 97 9.79 -8.60 -5.10
C VAL A 97 8.73 -7.87 -4.26
N HIS A 98 9.02 -7.54 -3.01
CA HIS A 98 7.97 -7.14 -2.05
C HIS A 98 8.05 -5.70 -1.55
N VAL A 99 9.12 -4.96 -1.79
CA VAL A 99 9.23 -3.57 -1.32
C VAL A 99 8.58 -2.61 -2.33
N GLU A 100 7.87 -1.59 -1.84
CA GLU A 100 7.28 -0.51 -2.64
C GLU A 100 8.36 0.27 -3.42
N LEU A 101 8.02 0.76 -4.62
CA LEU A 101 9.04 1.26 -5.55
C LEU A 101 9.72 2.50 -4.99
N GLU A 102 8.96 3.38 -4.34
CA GLU A 102 9.47 4.63 -3.77
C GLU A 102 10.39 4.40 -2.56
N ASP A 103 10.46 3.16 -2.07
CA ASP A 103 11.27 2.79 -0.92
C ASP A 103 12.55 2.03 -1.32
N ILE A 104 12.76 1.78 -2.62
CA ILE A 104 14.01 1.24 -3.15
C ILE A 104 15.04 2.38 -3.18
N PRO A 105 16.19 2.27 -2.48
CA PRO A 105 17.25 3.27 -2.57
C PRO A 105 17.73 3.46 -4.00
N GLU A 106 18.01 4.71 -4.36
CA GLU A 106 18.49 5.11 -5.69
C GLU A 106 19.69 4.25 -6.14
N GLU A 107 20.63 3.99 -5.24
CA GLU A 107 21.83 3.19 -5.50
C GLU A 107 21.58 1.68 -5.72
N LEU A 108 20.34 1.22 -5.53
CA LEU A 108 19.90 -0.16 -5.76
C LEU A 108 18.96 -0.29 -6.97
N LEU A 109 18.59 0.82 -7.64
CA LEU A 109 17.67 0.77 -8.78
C LEU A 109 18.23 -0.06 -9.94
N ASP A 110 19.52 0.04 -10.24
CA ASP A 110 20.17 -0.79 -11.26
C ASP A 110 20.15 -2.28 -10.92
N ASP A 111 20.32 -2.64 -9.64
CA ASP A 111 20.23 -4.03 -9.20
C ASP A 111 18.79 -4.55 -9.26
N ALA A 112 17.80 -3.69 -8.98
CA ALA A 112 16.38 -4.02 -9.16
C ALA A 112 16.04 -4.26 -10.65
N ILE A 113 16.53 -3.40 -11.55
CA ILE A 113 16.38 -3.58 -13.00
C ILE A 113 17.00 -4.90 -13.45
N TRP A 114 18.24 -5.18 -13.03
CA TRP A 114 18.92 -6.44 -13.32
C TRP A 114 18.12 -7.64 -12.81
N PHE A 115 17.63 -7.58 -11.57
CA PHE A 115 16.85 -8.64 -10.95
C PHE A 115 15.59 -8.97 -11.77
N HIS A 116 14.79 -7.96 -12.11
CA HIS A 116 13.57 -8.19 -12.88
C HIS A 116 13.87 -8.70 -14.30
N ARG A 117 14.96 -8.26 -14.93
CA ARG A 117 15.40 -8.81 -16.23
C ARG A 117 15.81 -10.28 -16.13
N LEU A 118 16.56 -10.65 -15.09
CA LEU A 118 16.91 -12.04 -14.82
C LEU A 118 15.65 -12.90 -14.65
N CYS A 119 14.69 -12.45 -13.84
CA CYS A 119 13.42 -13.15 -13.67
C CYS A 119 12.66 -13.29 -15.00
N LEU A 120 12.57 -12.24 -15.80
CA LEU A 120 11.90 -12.28 -17.12
C LEU A 120 12.58 -13.25 -18.08
N PHE A 121 13.91 -13.20 -18.17
CA PHE A 121 14.69 -14.12 -18.99
C PHE A 121 14.35 -15.58 -18.63
N HIS A 122 14.29 -15.90 -17.34
CA HIS A 122 13.89 -17.24 -16.90
C HIS A 122 12.43 -17.57 -17.22
N TYR A 123 11.49 -16.65 -16.99
CA TYR A 123 10.08 -16.82 -17.35
C TYR A 123 9.85 -16.94 -18.86
N GLU A 124 10.78 -16.52 -19.71
CA GLU A 124 10.64 -16.58 -21.16
C GLU A 124 11.35 -17.81 -21.74
N THR A 125 12.49 -18.21 -21.16
CA THR A 125 13.32 -19.33 -21.65
C THR A 125 13.01 -20.67 -21.00
N SER A 126 12.38 -20.68 -19.82
CA SER A 126 12.36 -21.87 -18.95
C SER A 126 11.10 -22.00 -18.10
N VAL A 127 9.93 -21.58 -18.61
CA VAL A 127 8.64 -21.70 -17.91
C VAL A 127 8.45 -23.11 -17.34
N GLU A 128 8.60 -24.13 -18.17
CA GLU A 128 8.38 -25.53 -17.79
C GLU A 128 9.34 -25.98 -16.68
N ARG A 129 10.61 -25.59 -16.77
CA ARG A 129 11.64 -25.94 -15.76
C ARG A 129 11.42 -25.25 -14.42
N ILE A 130 11.03 -23.98 -14.42
CA ILE A 130 10.83 -23.20 -13.18
C ILE A 130 9.71 -23.80 -12.34
N PHE A 131 8.59 -24.14 -12.98
CA PHE A 131 7.44 -24.69 -12.27
C PHE A 131 7.63 -26.17 -11.89
N ALA A 132 8.30 -26.95 -12.74
CA ALA A 132 8.69 -28.32 -12.40
C ALA A 132 9.60 -28.37 -11.16
N GLN A 133 10.57 -27.44 -11.04
CA GLN A 133 11.48 -27.40 -9.90
C GLN A 133 10.84 -26.87 -8.62
N ARG A 134 9.94 -25.88 -8.70
CA ARG A 134 9.23 -25.35 -7.53
C ARG A 134 8.30 -26.39 -6.91
N SER A 135 7.64 -27.20 -7.74
CA SER A 135 6.80 -28.32 -7.32
C SER A 135 7.56 -29.28 -6.40
N VAL A 136 8.83 -29.61 -6.71
CA VAL A 136 9.67 -30.51 -5.92
C VAL A 136 9.99 -29.98 -4.51
N ARG A 137 9.99 -28.65 -4.29
CA ARG A 137 10.28 -28.07 -2.96
C ARG A 137 9.04 -27.84 -2.09
N SER A 138 7.84 -27.84 -2.67
CA SER A 138 6.58 -27.77 -1.92
C SER A 138 5.90 -29.14 -1.91
N GLU A 139 6.47 -30.10 -1.20
CA GLU A 139 5.88 -31.43 -1.00
C GLU A 139 4.44 -31.33 -0.45
N GLU A 140 4.13 -30.29 0.33
CA GLU A 140 2.78 -29.97 0.84
C GLU A 140 1.78 -29.55 -0.25
N ALA A 141 2.20 -28.88 -1.33
CA ALA A 141 1.31 -28.45 -2.41
C ALA A 141 1.04 -29.57 -3.43
N LEU A 142 1.95 -30.54 -3.54
CA LEU A 142 1.75 -31.76 -4.32
C LEU A 142 0.73 -32.69 -3.64
N LEU A 143 0.66 -32.68 -2.31
CA LEU A 143 -0.29 -33.49 -1.54
C LEU A 143 -1.72 -32.93 -1.52
N SER A 144 -1.94 -31.65 -1.86
CA SER A 144 -3.28 -31.05 -1.88
C SER A 144 -4.08 -31.31 -3.16
N GLY A 145 -3.47 -31.91 -4.21
CA GLY A 145 -4.15 -32.28 -5.45
C GLY A 145 -4.58 -31.11 -6.36
N GLU A 146 -4.61 -29.87 -5.85
CA GLU A 146 -5.05 -28.67 -6.58
C GLU A 146 -4.10 -28.24 -7.70
N LEU A 147 -2.82 -28.61 -7.65
CA LEU A 147 -1.84 -28.21 -8.66
C LEU A 147 -1.81 -29.15 -9.88
N GLN A 148 -2.26 -30.40 -9.73
CA GLN A 148 -2.12 -31.43 -10.77
C GLN A 148 -3.19 -31.28 -11.86
N GLU A 149 -4.40 -30.84 -11.53
CA GLU A 149 -5.49 -30.65 -12.51
C GLU A 149 -5.23 -29.51 -13.53
N GLN A 150 -4.19 -28.69 -13.32
CA GLN A 150 -3.92 -27.53 -14.17
C GLN A 150 -2.79 -27.72 -15.20
N ILE A 151 -2.02 -28.82 -15.11
CA ILE A 151 -0.89 -29.09 -16.01
C ILE A 151 -1.33 -29.98 -17.20
N ASP A 152 -2.42 -30.74 -17.08
CA ASP A 152 -2.67 -31.89 -17.95
C ASP A 152 -3.65 -31.65 -19.14
N SER A 153 -4.02 -30.42 -19.51
CA SER A 153 -5.02 -30.24 -20.60
C SER A 153 -4.71 -29.27 -21.75
N ASP A 154 -3.58 -28.56 -21.79
CA ASP A 154 -3.20 -27.81 -22.99
C ASP A 154 -1.72 -27.41 -22.91
N ASN A 155 -1.01 -27.37 -24.04
CA ASN A 155 0.40 -26.97 -24.16
C ASN A 155 0.68 -25.48 -23.80
N GLY A 156 -0.08 -24.90 -22.87
CA GLY A 156 -0.04 -23.51 -22.51
C GLY A 156 0.71 -23.25 -21.19
N VAL A 157 1.40 -22.10 -21.13
CA VAL A 157 2.03 -21.55 -19.92
C VAL A 157 1.03 -21.52 -18.75
N PRO A 158 1.33 -22.11 -17.57
CA PRO A 158 0.42 -22.10 -16.43
C PRO A 158 -0.05 -20.68 -16.07
N LEU A 159 -1.30 -20.52 -15.62
CA LEU A 159 -1.85 -19.20 -15.32
C LEU A 159 -1.02 -18.46 -14.25
N THR A 160 -0.50 -19.19 -13.25
CA THR A 160 0.41 -18.68 -12.22
C THR A 160 1.72 -18.14 -12.80
N ALA A 161 2.25 -18.79 -13.85
CA ALA A 161 3.43 -18.34 -14.57
C ALA A 161 3.18 -17.05 -15.35
N LEU A 162 2.02 -16.95 -16.02
CA LEU A 162 1.60 -15.72 -16.70
C LEU A 162 1.45 -14.55 -15.71
N TYR A 163 0.85 -14.80 -14.55
CA TYR A 163 0.74 -13.80 -13.49
C TYR A 163 2.11 -13.34 -12.98
N ALA A 164 3.02 -14.26 -12.69
CA ALA A 164 4.36 -13.92 -12.23
C ALA A 164 5.16 -13.14 -13.28
N ARG A 165 5.09 -13.56 -14.55
CA ARG A 165 5.75 -12.88 -15.68
C ARG A 165 5.17 -11.49 -15.90
N GLY A 166 3.84 -11.37 -16.02
CA GLY A 166 3.15 -10.10 -16.22
C GLY A 166 3.39 -9.11 -15.08
N TRP A 167 3.37 -9.59 -13.83
CA TRP A 167 3.71 -8.78 -12.66
C TRP A 167 5.18 -8.31 -12.68
N THR A 168 6.12 -9.21 -12.99
CA THR A 168 7.56 -8.87 -13.07
C THR A 168 7.82 -7.84 -14.16
N ARG A 169 7.19 -7.98 -15.33
CA ARG A 169 7.35 -7.04 -16.45
C ARG A 169 6.73 -5.68 -16.12
N LYS A 170 5.53 -5.65 -15.55
CA LYS A 170 4.93 -4.40 -15.04
C LYS A 170 5.85 -3.73 -14.03
N ARG A 171 6.41 -4.49 -13.08
CA ARG A 171 7.29 -3.94 -12.05
C ARG A 171 8.55 -3.32 -12.64
N LEU A 172 9.16 -3.98 -13.63
CA LEU A 172 10.28 -3.44 -14.38
C LEU A 172 9.89 -2.14 -15.10
N VAL A 173 8.73 -2.10 -15.76
CA VAL A 173 8.23 -0.87 -16.39
C VAL A 173 8.06 0.25 -15.36
N ASP A 174 7.45 -0.02 -14.21
CA ASP A 174 7.28 0.99 -13.15
C ASP A 174 8.64 1.58 -12.71
N ILE A 175 9.68 0.73 -12.56
CA ILE A 175 11.05 1.17 -12.24
C ILE A 175 11.63 2.04 -13.36
N LEU A 176 11.51 1.60 -14.62
CA LEU A 176 12.06 2.32 -15.77
C LEU A 176 11.36 3.68 -16.01
N LEU A 177 10.08 3.80 -15.63
CA LEU A 177 9.33 5.06 -15.65
C LEU A 177 9.60 5.96 -14.44
N SER A 178 10.36 5.49 -13.45
CA SER A 178 10.72 6.33 -12.29
C SER A 178 11.52 7.55 -12.74
N PRO A 179 11.27 8.75 -12.18
CA PRO A 179 12.08 9.94 -12.45
C PRO A 179 13.54 9.80 -12.00
N ASP A 180 13.86 8.81 -11.18
CA ASP A 180 15.26 8.53 -10.78
C ASP A 180 16.00 7.67 -11.84
N VAL A 181 15.27 7.02 -12.76
CA VAL A 181 15.83 6.12 -13.79
C VAL A 181 15.69 6.71 -15.19
N GLU A 182 14.53 7.29 -15.51
CA GLU A 182 14.22 7.97 -16.78
C GLU A 182 14.51 7.15 -18.06
N ARG A 183 14.35 5.82 -18.01
CA ARG A 183 14.53 4.91 -19.17
C ARG A 183 13.21 4.67 -19.89
N PHE A 184 12.55 5.77 -20.26
CA PHE A 184 11.17 5.76 -20.75
C PHE A 184 10.97 4.97 -22.05
N ASP A 185 11.94 5.02 -22.97
CA ASP A 185 11.86 4.28 -24.24
C ASP A 185 11.84 2.76 -23.99
N GLU A 186 12.69 2.25 -23.11
CA GLU A 186 12.72 0.82 -22.75
C GLU A 186 11.44 0.40 -22.03
N ALA A 187 10.90 1.27 -21.18
CA ALA A 187 9.61 1.04 -20.53
C ALA A 187 8.49 0.90 -21.58
N TYR A 188 8.46 1.81 -22.57
CA TYR A 188 7.52 1.76 -23.68
C TYR A 188 7.65 0.49 -24.52
N GLU A 189 8.87 0.08 -24.86
CA GLU A 189 9.12 -1.15 -25.64
C GLU A 189 8.63 -2.41 -24.93
N LEU A 190 8.66 -2.44 -23.59
CA LEU A 190 8.15 -3.56 -22.79
C LEU A 190 6.61 -3.59 -22.71
N MET A 191 5.92 -2.45 -22.89
CA MET A 191 4.47 -2.37 -22.67
C MET A 191 3.63 -3.30 -23.56
N PRO A 192 3.88 -3.45 -24.87
CA PRO A 192 3.15 -4.43 -25.70
C PRO A 192 3.13 -5.84 -25.09
N SER A 193 4.26 -6.30 -24.55
CA SER A 193 4.37 -7.60 -23.89
C SER A 193 3.61 -7.66 -22.56
N VAL A 194 3.59 -6.57 -21.78
CA VAL A 194 2.75 -6.46 -20.56
C VAL A 194 1.26 -6.58 -20.91
N MET A 195 0.83 -5.87 -21.96
CA MET A 195 -0.56 -5.87 -22.41
C MET A 195 -0.99 -7.25 -22.92
N SER A 196 -0.12 -7.90 -23.71
CA SER A 196 -0.35 -9.26 -24.22
C SER A 196 -0.49 -10.30 -23.10
N ASP A 197 0.35 -10.23 -22.07
CA ASP A 197 0.22 -11.11 -20.89
C ASP A 197 -1.12 -10.91 -20.18
N SER A 198 -1.54 -9.66 -20.02
CA SER A 198 -2.83 -9.30 -19.43
C SER A 198 -4.01 -9.85 -20.25
N GLU A 199 -3.98 -9.71 -21.58
CA GLU A 199 -5.02 -10.26 -22.45
C GLU A 199 -5.09 -11.79 -22.37
N THR A 200 -3.93 -12.45 -22.37
CA THR A 200 -3.84 -13.92 -22.21
C THR A 200 -4.42 -14.37 -20.87
N ILE A 201 -4.14 -13.65 -19.79
CA ILE A 201 -4.71 -13.92 -18.46
C ILE A 201 -6.24 -13.81 -18.52
N LEU A 202 -6.79 -12.73 -19.09
CA LEU A 202 -8.24 -12.55 -19.20
C LEU A 202 -8.92 -13.62 -20.04
N GLN A 203 -8.27 -14.07 -21.12
CA GLN A 203 -8.75 -15.18 -21.95
C GLN A 203 -8.79 -16.49 -21.16
N LYS A 204 -7.72 -16.82 -20.43
CA LYS A 204 -7.65 -18.04 -19.62
C LYS A 204 -8.63 -18.05 -18.46
N GLU A 205 -8.96 -16.89 -17.91
CA GLU A 205 -9.98 -16.75 -16.87
C GLU A 205 -11.41 -16.70 -17.42
N ASN A 206 -11.58 -16.76 -18.75
CA ASN A 206 -12.87 -16.55 -19.43
C ASN A 206 -13.56 -15.26 -18.94
N SER A 207 -12.77 -14.20 -18.77
CA SER A 207 -13.22 -12.94 -18.20
C SER A 207 -14.24 -12.26 -19.12
N PRO A 208 -15.30 -11.62 -18.58
CA PRO A 208 -16.23 -10.82 -19.40
C PRO A 208 -15.54 -9.60 -20.04
N TYR A 209 -14.31 -9.28 -19.63
CA TYR A 209 -13.55 -8.12 -20.09
C TYR A 209 -12.54 -8.44 -21.21
N ILE A 210 -12.57 -9.63 -21.82
CA ILE A 210 -11.62 -9.99 -22.91
C ILE A 210 -11.56 -8.93 -24.02
N ASN A 211 -12.71 -8.39 -24.42
CA ASN A 211 -12.79 -7.36 -25.47
C ASN A 211 -12.72 -5.92 -24.93
N SER A 212 -12.57 -5.75 -23.62
CA SER A 212 -12.45 -4.45 -22.96
C SER A 212 -11.53 -4.54 -21.74
N PRO A 213 -10.27 -4.98 -21.93
CA PRO A 213 -9.37 -5.32 -20.82
C PRO A 213 -9.13 -4.15 -19.85
N TRP A 214 -9.20 -2.90 -20.33
CA TRP A 214 -9.08 -1.71 -19.48
C TRP A 214 -10.21 -1.56 -18.46
N LYS A 215 -11.34 -2.25 -18.63
CA LYS A 215 -12.46 -2.26 -17.69
C LYS A 215 -12.31 -3.31 -16.59
N ALA A 216 -11.39 -4.26 -16.75
CA ALA A 216 -11.15 -5.24 -15.70
C ALA A 216 -10.50 -4.55 -14.48
N PRO A 217 -11.03 -4.72 -13.24
CA PRO A 217 -10.57 -3.99 -12.06
C PRO A 217 -9.06 -4.09 -11.80
N LYS A 218 -8.46 -5.26 -12.09
CA LYS A 218 -7.01 -5.48 -11.90
C LYS A 218 -6.15 -4.92 -13.03
N HIS A 219 -6.73 -4.61 -14.20
CA HIS A 219 -5.99 -4.27 -15.43
C HIS A 219 -6.17 -2.81 -15.83
N ALA A 220 -7.15 -2.09 -15.28
CA ALA A 220 -7.35 -0.66 -15.52
C ALA A 220 -6.07 0.17 -15.24
N ALA A 221 -5.34 -0.18 -14.17
CA ALA A 221 -4.07 0.47 -13.83
C ALA A 221 -2.98 0.25 -14.89
N LEU A 222 -2.98 -0.87 -15.63
CA LEU A 222 -1.99 -1.14 -16.68
C LEU A 222 -2.10 -0.15 -17.83
N TYR A 223 -3.32 0.26 -18.18
CA TYR A 223 -3.55 1.29 -19.21
C TYR A 223 -3.04 2.67 -18.78
N SER A 224 -3.01 2.93 -17.46
CA SER A 224 -2.44 4.18 -16.94
C SER A 224 -0.92 4.18 -17.07
N VAL A 225 -0.28 3.07 -16.72
CA VAL A 225 1.18 2.88 -16.91
C VAL A 225 1.55 2.97 -18.40
N TYR A 226 0.73 2.39 -19.29
CA TYR A 226 0.98 2.48 -20.73
C TYR A 226 0.89 3.93 -21.23
N ALA A 227 -0.13 4.66 -20.76
CA ALA A 227 -0.29 6.07 -21.09
C ALA A 227 0.91 6.91 -20.60
N ASP A 228 1.41 6.65 -19.40
CA ASP A 228 2.59 7.35 -18.88
C ASP A 228 3.83 7.09 -19.75
N ALA A 229 4.06 5.85 -20.16
CA ALA A 229 5.16 5.50 -21.08
C ALA A 229 5.05 6.23 -22.44
N LEU A 230 3.85 6.35 -23.01
CA LEU A 230 3.61 7.12 -24.24
C LEU A 230 3.90 8.60 -24.06
N ILE A 231 3.44 9.20 -22.96
CA ILE A 231 3.64 10.62 -22.66
C ILE A 231 5.12 10.93 -22.43
N PHE A 232 5.82 10.12 -21.62
CA PHE A 232 7.22 10.37 -21.29
C PHE A 232 8.18 10.11 -22.46
N THR A 233 7.79 9.27 -23.43
CA THR A 233 8.52 9.13 -24.71
C THR A 233 8.12 10.20 -25.75
N GLY A 234 7.28 11.16 -25.37
CA GLY A 234 6.86 12.27 -26.25
C GLY A 234 5.95 11.84 -27.40
N ARG A 235 5.35 10.64 -27.34
CA ARG A 235 4.42 10.13 -28.34
C ARG A 235 3.07 10.77 -28.13
N ILE A 236 2.76 11.78 -28.92
CA ILE A 236 1.52 12.56 -28.83
C ILE A 236 0.75 12.40 -30.13
N ASP A 237 -0.01 11.32 -30.22
CA ASP A 237 -0.78 10.92 -31.40
C ASP A 237 -2.21 10.43 -31.04
N LEU A 238 -3.00 10.06 -32.06
CA LEU A 238 -4.37 9.57 -31.86
C LEU A 238 -4.42 8.23 -31.09
N HIS A 239 -3.37 7.41 -31.17
CA HIS A 239 -3.26 6.17 -30.41
C HIS A 239 -3.11 6.48 -28.91
N THR A 240 -2.25 7.43 -28.58
CA THR A 240 -2.05 7.91 -27.20
C THR A 240 -3.34 8.47 -26.61
N LYS A 241 -4.09 9.24 -27.40
CA LYS A 241 -5.44 9.70 -27.02
C LYS A 241 -6.36 8.52 -26.67
N ASP A 242 -6.44 7.49 -27.51
CA ASP A 242 -7.31 6.32 -27.28
C ASP A 242 -6.90 5.53 -26.03
N VAL A 243 -5.60 5.31 -25.81
CA VAL A 243 -5.09 4.66 -24.57
C VAL A 243 -5.48 5.46 -23.33
N LEU A 244 -5.33 6.79 -23.36
CA LEU A 244 -5.73 7.68 -22.27
C LEU A 244 -7.24 7.68 -22.02
N GLU A 245 -8.07 7.69 -23.07
CA GLU A 245 -9.53 7.61 -22.94
C GLU A 245 -9.95 6.27 -22.29
N ARG A 246 -9.32 5.16 -22.68
CA ARG A 246 -9.53 3.83 -22.07
C ARG A 246 -9.09 3.79 -20.61
N ALA A 247 -7.94 4.39 -20.28
CA ALA A 247 -7.47 4.50 -18.90
C ALA A 247 -8.46 5.29 -18.02
N VAL A 248 -8.98 6.43 -18.51
CA VAL A 248 -10.02 7.20 -17.80
C VAL A 248 -11.29 6.38 -17.60
N GLU A 249 -11.74 5.66 -18.62
CA GLU A 249 -12.94 4.80 -18.52
C GLU A 249 -12.75 3.68 -17.50
N GLY A 250 -11.60 3.00 -17.53
CA GLY A 250 -11.26 1.92 -16.60
C GLY A 250 -11.23 2.40 -15.15
N LEU A 251 -10.53 3.50 -14.89
CA LEU A 251 -10.38 4.06 -13.53
C LEU A 251 -11.69 4.64 -12.97
N LYS A 252 -12.62 5.12 -13.82
CA LYS A 252 -13.94 5.60 -13.36
C LYS A 252 -14.86 4.46 -12.92
N ASN A 253 -14.75 3.30 -13.57
CA ASN A 253 -15.65 2.16 -13.36
C ASN A 253 -15.09 1.14 -12.37
N GLY A 254 -13.83 1.27 -11.94
CA GLY A 254 -13.20 0.35 -11.01
C GLY A 254 -13.93 0.36 -9.66
N ASP A 255 -14.49 -0.79 -9.28
CA ASP A 255 -14.98 -1.07 -7.92
C ASP A 255 -13.87 -0.98 -6.84
N GLY A 256 -12.61 -0.78 -7.28
CA GLY A 256 -11.40 -0.75 -6.46
C GLY A 256 -11.28 0.42 -5.49
N GLY A 257 -11.98 1.55 -5.72
CA GLY A 257 -12.22 2.64 -4.76
C GLY A 257 -11.02 3.15 -3.94
N GLY A 258 -9.79 2.84 -4.32
CA GLY A 258 -8.60 3.13 -3.54
C GLY A 258 -8.27 4.62 -3.66
N GLN A 259 -7.72 5.22 -2.60
CA GLN A 259 -7.21 6.61 -2.70
C GLN A 259 -6.16 6.76 -3.83
N ASN A 260 -5.39 5.71 -4.10
CA ASN A 260 -4.41 5.71 -5.19
C ASN A 260 -5.08 5.83 -6.58
N ASP A 261 -6.26 5.24 -6.79
CA ASP A 261 -6.94 5.26 -8.09
C ASP A 261 -7.36 6.67 -8.49
N VAL A 262 -7.73 7.49 -7.51
CA VAL A 262 -8.14 8.89 -7.73
C VAL A 262 -6.95 9.75 -8.15
N TRP A 263 -5.77 9.52 -7.54
CA TRP A 263 -4.54 10.18 -7.92
C TRP A 263 -4.12 9.81 -9.35
N VAL A 264 -4.12 8.52 -9.68
CA VAL A 264 -3.82 8.06 -11.04
C VAL A 264 -4.82 8.66 -12.04
N LEU A 265 -6.12 8.68 -11.72
CA LEU A 265 -7.14 9.31 -12.56
C LEU A 265 -6.89 10.80 -12.80
N LEU A 266 -6.39 11.54 -11.80
CA LEU A 266 -6.00 12.93 -11.96
C LEU A 266 -4.87 13.07 -12.98
N ILE A 267 -3.79 12.29 -12.84
CA ILE A 267 -2.64 12.34 -13.76
C ILE A 267 -3.07 11.99 -15.19
N ILE A 268 -3.81 10.90 -15.37
CA ILE A 268 -4.32 10.48 -16.68
C ILE A 268 -5.22 11.54 -17.32
N ARG A 269 -6.08 12.22 -16.54
CA ARG A 269 -6.90 13.32 -17.08
C ARG A 269 -6.06 14.53 -17.48
N LEU A 270 -4.98 14.84 -16.76
CA LEU A 270 -4.04 15.90 -17.13
C LEU A 270 -3.30 15.54 -18.43
N HIS A 271 -2.81 14.30 -18.54
CA HIS A 271 -2.20 13.78 -19.76
C HIS A 271 -3.17 13.85 -20.95
N LEU A 272 -4.43 13.43 -20.77
CA LEU A 272 -5.45 13.50 -21.82
C LEU A 272 -5.75 14.94 -22.24
N ALA A 273 -5.90 15.87 -21.28
CA ALA A 273 -6.08 17.28 -21.61
C ALA A 273 -4.90 17.82 -22.45
N TYR A 274 -3.67 17.48 -22.07
CA TYR A 274 -2.47 17.88 -22.80
C TYR A 274 -2.43 17.30 -24.23
N VAL A 275 -2.72 16.00 -24.39
CA VAL A 275 -2.74 15.35 -25.71
C VAL A 275 -3.83 15.94 -26.62
N LEU A 276 -5.03 16.17 -26.11
CA LEU A 276 -6.12 16.78 -26.88
C LEU A 276 -5.77 18.19 -27.37
N GLU A 277 -5.15 18.99 -26.50
CA GLU A 277 -4.66 20.33 -26.85
C GLU A 277 -3.59 20.27 -27.96
N ARG A 278 -2.59 19.39 -27.80
CA ARG A 278 -1.49 19.22 -28.75
C ARG A 278 -1.93 18.71 -30.12
N LEU A 279 -2.93 17.83 -30.15
CA LEU A 279 -3.53 17.34 -31.38
C LEU A 279 -4.50 18.35 -32.03
N GLY A 280 -4.94 19.36 -31.28
CA GLY A 280 -5.97 20.31 -31.75
C GLY A 280 -7.32 19.65 -32.00
N VAL A 281 -7.68 18.61 -31.22
CA VAL A 281 -8.93 17.85 -31.37
C VAL A 281 -9.76 17.89 -30.08
N ASP A 282 -11.09 17.78 -30.23
CA ASP A 282 -12.06 17.69 -29.12
C ASP A 282 -11.87 18.74 -28.01
N GLU A 283 -11.78 20.03 -28.37
CA GLU A 283 -11.55 21.15 -27.42
C GLU A 283 -12.50 21.13 -26.20
N SER A 284 -13.76 20.72 -26.41
CA SER A 284 -14.74 20.57 -25.32
C SER A 284 -14.28 19.55 -24.28
N LYS A 285 -13.82 18.36 -24.70
CA LYS A 285 -13.30 17.32 -23.80
C LYS A 285 -12.01 17.77 -23.12
N GLN A 286 -11.12 18.45 -23.86
CA GLN A 286 -9.89 19.02 -23.30
C GLN A 286 -10.21 19.93 -22.10
N ARG A 287 -11.15 20.86 -22.28
CA ARG A 287 -11.59 21.77 -21.22
C ARG A 287 -12.25 21.03 -20.07
N GLU A 288 -13.06 20.01 -20.34
CA GLU A 288 -13.69 19.16 -19.31
C GLU A 288 -12.63 18.51 -18.40
N HIS A 289 -11.63 17.84 -19.00
CA HIS A 289 -10.58 17.17 -18.24
C HIS A 289 -9.74 18.16 -17.43
N ALA A 290 -9.35 19.29 -18.03
CA ALA A 290 -8.60 20.34 -17.35
C ALA A 290 -9.38 20.97 -16.18
N GLN A 291 -10.67 21.27 -16.39
CA GLN A 291 -11.53 21.85 -15.34
C GLN A 291 -11.77 20.86 -14.20
N TRP A 292 -11.99 19.58 -14.52
CA TRP A 292 -12.11 18.54 -13.51
C TRP A 292 -10.84 18.44 -12.66
N ALA A 293 -9.67 18.39 -13.30
CA ALA A 293 -8.38 18.31 -12.60
C ALA A 293 -8.14 19.54 -11.71
N ALA A 294 -8.41 20.75 -12.21
CA ALA A 294 -8.32 21.97 -11.43
C ALA A 294 -9.28 21.99 -10.23
N SER A 295 -10.52 21.54 -10.42
CA SER A 295 -11.51 21.42 -9.34
C SER A 295 -11.08 20.42 -8.27
N PHE A 296 -10.56 19.26 -8.70
CA PHE A 296 -10.01 18.24 -7.81
C PHE A 296 -8.85 18.80 -6.98
N LEU A 297 -7.85 19.41 -7.62
CA LEU A 297 -6.68 19.97 -6.94
C LEU A 297 -7.02 21.09 -5.95
N ARG A 298 -8.05 21.91 -6.24
CA ARG A 298 -8.55 22.92 -5.29
C ARG A 298 -9.17 22.30 -4.05
N LYS A 299 -9.88 21.18 -4.20
CA LYS A 299 -10.50 20.44 -3.08
C LYS A 299 -9.49 19.58 -2.30
N HIS A 300 -8.36 19.25 -2.91
CA HIS A 300 -7.32 18.41 -2.31
C HIS A 300 -5.94 19.11 -2.34
N PRO A 301 -5.73 20.15 -1.50
CA PRO A 301 -4.47 20.91 -1.50
C PRO A 301 -3.22 20.05 -1.23
N THR A 302 -3.35 18.94 -0.49
CA THR A 302 -2.24 18.00 -0.25
C THR A 302 -1.77 17.30 -1.52
N GLU A 303 -2.68 17.00 -2.43
CA GLU A 303 -2.40 16.34 -3.71
C GLU A 303 -1.79 17.32 -4.72
N LYS A 304 -2.12 18.61 -4.61
CA LYS A 304 -1.49 19.68 -5.40
C LYS A 304 0.04 19.65 -5.29
N TYR A 305 0.59 19.35 -4.10
CA TYR A 305 2.03 19.28 -3.89
C TYR A 305 2.70 18.14 -4.65
N LYS A 306 2.00 17.02 -4.82
CA LYS A 306 2.52 15.88 -5.59
C LYS A 306 2.58 16.20 -7.09
N VAL A 307 1.64 16.99 -7.61
CA VAL A 307 1.64 17.42 -9.04
C VAL A 307 2.70 18.49 -9.28
N THR A 308 2.92 19.35 -8.27
CA THR A 308 3.83 20.49 -8.33
C THR A 308 5.23 20.14 -7.82
N SER A 309 5.66 18.89 -7.97
CA SER A 309 6.94 18.40 -7.43
C SER A 309 8.18 18.96 -8.13
N SER A 310 8.05 19.82 -9.16
CA SER A 310 9.21 20.54 -9.67
C SER A 310 9.82 21.40 -8.56
N LYS A 311 11.14 21.42 -8.51
CA LYS A 311 11.91 22.15 -7.49
C LYS A 311 11.52 23.63 -7.41
N GLU A 312 11.17 24.23 -8.56
CA GLU A 312 10.67 25.61 -8.59
C GLU A 312 9.29 25.77 -7.95
N CYS A 313 8.38 24.83 -8.18
CA CYS A 313 7.03 24.91 -7.64
C CYS A 313 7.00 24.59 -6.13
N GLN A 314 7.84 23.66 -5.66
CA GLN A 314 8.10 23.45 -4.23
C GLN A 314 8.63 24.72 -3.55
N THR A 315 9.53 25.45 -4.21
CA THR A 315 10.09 26.72 -3.68
C THR A 315 9.02 27.81 -3.57
N SER A 316 8.10 27.91 -4.53
CA SER A 316 7.04 28.92 -4.52
C SER A 316 5.96 28.63 -3.48
N ALA A 317 5.61 27.35 -3.26
CA ALA A 317 4.61 26.93 -2.28
C ALA A 317 5.16 26.78 -0.85
N TRP A 318 6.49 26.86 -0.67
CA TRP A 318 7.14 26.71 0.63
C TRP A 318 6.59 27.61 1.75
N PRO A 319 6.24 28.90 1.52
CA PRO A 319 5.70 29.76 2.57
C PRO A 319 4.41 29.23 3.20
N GLU A 320 3.54 28.59 2.42
CA GLU A 320 2.26 28.02 2.87
C GLU A 320 2.47 26.68 3.61
N HIS A 321 3.50 25.92 3.24
CA HIS A 321 3.70 24.55 3.71
C HIS A 321 4.71 24.41 4.86
N LYS A 322 5.62 25.37 5.04
CA LYS A 322 6.77 25.22 5.96
C LYS A 322 6.35 24.79 7.38
N ASP A 323 5.21 25.27 7.87
CA ASP A 323 4.77 25.01 9.25
C ASP A 323 4.22 23.58 9.42
N TYR A 324 3.57 23.03 8.38
CA TYR A 324 3.21 21.61 8.34
C TYR A 324 4.46 20.72 8.25
N CYS A 325 5.40 21.04 7.35
CA CYS A 325 6.67 20.32 7.23
C CYS A 325 7.45 20.33 8.54
N ARG A 326 7.56 21.48 9.21
CA ARG A 326 8.19 21.61 10.54
C ARG A 326 7.50 20.73 11.58
N THR A 327 6.17 20.64 11.55
CA THR A 327 5.42 19.77 12.48
C THR A 327 5.75 18.30 12.24
N LEU A 328 5.82 17.86 10.98
CA LEU A 328 6.19 16.48 10.63
C LEU A 328 7.65 16.17 11.01
N VAL A 329 8.59 17.07 10.72
CA VAL A 329 10.00 16.92 11.10
C VAL A 329 10.16 16.88 12.61
N ALA A 330 9.49 17.76 13.35
CA ALA A 330 9.51 17.76 14.81
C ALA A 330 8.93 16.47 15.39
N ALA A 331 7.85 15.94 14.80
CA ALA A 331 7.29 14.65 15.18
C ALA A 331 8.27 13.49 14.89
N ALA A 332 8.91 13.50 13.72
CA ALA A 332 9.92 12.50 13.36
C ALA A 332 11.14 12.54 14.30
N GLN A 333 11.64 13.73 14.63
CA GLN A 333 12.74 13.92 15.60
C GLN A 333 12.34 13.47 17.00
N THR A 334 11.10 13.76 17.43
CA THR A 334 10.56 13.28 18.71
C THR A 334 10.50 11.76 18.72
N ASN A 335 10.02 11.14 17.64
CA ASN A 335 9.96 9.68 17.51
C ASN A 335 11.36 9.05 17.49
N ALA A 336 12.32 9.64 16.79
CA ALA A 336 13.70 9.16 16.75
C ALA A 336 14.36 9.26 18.14
N SER A 337 14.13 10.37 18.85
CA SER A 337 14.62 10.56 20.22
C SER A 337 14.00 9.53 21.17
N LEU A 338 12.68 9.30 21.06
CA LEU A 338 11.97 8.30 21.85
C LEU A 338 12.53 6.89 21.60
N GLY A 339 12.80 6.54 20.34
CA GLY A 339 13.41 5.27 19.94
C GLY A 339 14.82 5.07 20.51
N ALA A 340 15.61 6.15 20.60
CA ALA A 340 16.93 6.11 21.20
C ALA A 340 16.90 5.98 22.74
N THR A 341 15.95 6.65 23.41
CA THR A 341 15.89 6.68 24.88
C THR A 341 15.08 5.53 25.49
N SER A 342 14.07 5.03 24.77
CA SER A 342 13.18 3.96 25.24
C SER A 342 12.67 3.13 24.06
N PRO A 343 13.48 2.16 23.59
CA PRO A 343 13.12 1.30 22.46
C PRO A 343 11.78 0.59 22.65
N ASP A 344 11.46 0.14 23.87
CA ASP A 344 10.20 -0.53 24.18
C ASP A 344 9.01 0.40 24.02
N THR A 345 9.09 1.63 24.55
CA THR A 345 8.03 2.63 24.40
C THR A 345 7.83 3.00 22.93
N TRP A 346 8.93 3.12 22.18
CA TRP A 346 8.87 3.37 20.74
C TRP A 346 8.20 2.22 19.98
N ASN A 347 8.56 0.97 20.28
CA ASN A 347 7.95 -0.20 19.66
C ASN A 347 6.44 -0.22 19.90
N VAL A 348 6.01 0.03 21.15
CA VAL A 348 4.58 0.07 21.47
C VAL A 348 3.87 1.18 20.71
N PHE A 349 4.45 2.38 20.66
CA PHE A 349 3.86 3.51 19.95
C PHE A 349 3.75 3.24 18.44
N ASN A 350 4.84 2.76 17.83
CA ASN A 350 4.91 2.45 16.40
C ASN A 350 3.93 1.35 16.02
N ASP A 351 3.90 0.25 16.76
CA ASP A 351 2.99 -0.85 16.51
C ASP A 351 1.54 -0.42 16.70
N SER A 352 1.27 0.41 17.70
CA SER A 352 -0.09 0.91 17.93
C SER A 352 -0.53 1.85 16.81
N HIS A 353 0.38 2.69 16.30
CA HIS A 353 0.11 3.51 15.13
C HIS A 353 -0.21 2.64 13.90
N LYS A 354 0.59 1.60 13.63
CA LYS A 354 0.33 0.66 12.53
C LYS A 354 -1.01 -0.06 12.71
N TRP A 355 -1.29 -0.56 13.92
CA TRP A 355 -2.54 -1.25 14.24
C TRP A 355 -3.77 -0.40 13.95
N LEU A 356 -3.75 0.89 14.30
CA LEU A 356 -4.83 1.84 14.01
C LEU A 356 -5.12 2.04 12.50
N HIS A 357 -4.17 1.68 11.64
CA HIS A 357 -4.26 1.81 10.18
C HIS A 357 -4.49 0.46 9.48
N LEU A 358 -4.49 -0.64 10.23
CA LEU A 358 -4.86 -1.94 9.67
C LEU A 358 -6.33 -1.92 9.21
N HIS A 359 -6.58 -2.56 8.07
CA HIS A 359 -7.91 -2.86 7.56
C HIS A 359 -8.50 -4.09 8.26
N SER A 360 -8.51 -4.08 9.59
CA SER A 360 -8.98 -5.18 10.42
C SER A 360 -10.39 -4.90 10.97
N TYR A 361 -11.10 -5.96 11.37
CA TYR A 361 -12.42 -5.87 11.99
C TYR A 361 -12.49 -4.81 13.12
N PRO A 362 -11.56 -4.75 14.09
CA PRO A 362 -11.63 -3.78 15.20
C PRO A 362 -11.59 -2.32 14.77
N ASN A 363 -10.97 -2.02 13.63
CA ASN A 363 -10.79 -0.67 13.12
C ASN A 363 -11.80 -0.29 12.02
N ARG A 364 -12.73 -1.19 11.68
CA ARG A 364 -13.74 -0.97 10.64
C ARG A 364 -15.11 -1.41 11.12
N ASP A 365 -15.44 -2.68 10.93
CA ASP A 365 -16.78 -3.23 11.23
C ASP A 365 -17.08 -3.20 12.73
N GLY A 366 -16.05 -3.40 13.57
CA GLY A 366 -16.16 -3.29 15.03
C GLY A 366 -16.62 -1.90 15.47
N ILE A 367 -16.10 -0.82 14.85
CA ILE A 367 -16.52 0.55 15.16
C ILE A 367 -17.98 0.79 14.73
N ILE A 368 -18.35 0.32 13.53
CA ILE A 368 -19.72 0.45 12.99
C ILE A 368 -20.72 -0.28 13.90
N ASN A 369 -20.38 -1.48 14.35
CA ASN A 369 -21.22 -2.28 15.25
C ASN A 369 -21.27 -1.69 16.66
N ALA A 370 -20.13 -1.32 17.24
CA ALA A 370 -20.07 -0.70 18.57
C ALA A 370 -20.97 0.54 18.64
N LEU A 371 -20.79 1.48 17.70
CA LEU A 371 -21.59 2.70 17.64
C LEU A 371 -23.01 2.47 17.08
N SER A 372 -23.36 1.24 16.68
CA SER A 372 -24.64 0.87 16.06
C SER A 372 -25.06 1.80 14.92
N LEU A 373 -24.10 2.21 14.08
CA LEU A 373 -24.35 3.21 13.03
C LEU A 373 -25.32 2.74 11.96
N ASN A 374 -25.43 1.43 11.78
CA ASN A 374 -26.40 0.83 10.88
C ASN A 374 -27.86 1.03 11.35
N ARG A 375 -28.07 1.40 12.62
CA ARG A 375 -29.37 1.72 13.21
C ARG A 375 -29.56 3.23 13.35
N ASP A 376 -28.53 3.93 13.85
CA ASP A 376 -28.57 5.37 14.09
C ASP A 376 -27.25 6.04 13.70
N LEU A 377 -27.28 6.78 12.60
CA LEU A 377 -26.12 7.52 12.10
C LEU A 377 -25.76 8.72 12.98
N SER A 378 -26.67 9.24 13.81
CA SER A 378 -26.41 10.40 14.68
C SER A 378 -25.31 10.07 15.71
N ARG A 379 -25.21 8.79 16.10
CA ARG A 379 -24.20 8.26 17.02
C ARG A 379 -22.76 8.47 16.55
N SER A 380 -22.56 8.67 15.25
CA SER A 380 -21.26 9.04 14.68
C SER A 380 -20.71 10.36 15.24
N THR A 381 -21.60 11.25 15.72
CA THR A 381 -21.26 12.58 16.25
C THR A 381 -21.59 12.78 17.73
N THR A 382 -22.43 11.93 18.32
CA THR A 382 -22.83 12.02 19.73
C THR A 382 -22.09 11.01 20.62
N HIS A 383 -21.52 9.96 20.02
CA HIS A 383 -20.84 8.88 20.73
C HIS A 383 -19.39 8.72 20.29
N ILE A 384 -18.62 8.04 21.14
CA ILE A 384 -17.23 7.70 20.90
C ILE A 384 -16.97 6.28 21.40
N MET A 385 -16.23 5.51 20.60
CA MET A 385 -15.76 4.19 21.02
C MET A 385 -14.46 4.35 21.80
N LEU A 386 -14.41 3.81 23.02
CA LEU A 386 -13.21 3.74 23.83
C LEU A 386 -12.60 2.35 23.71
N VAL A 387 -11.29 2.28 23.44
CA VAL A 387 -10.55 1.04 23.22
C VAL A 387 -9.30 1.06 24.09
N VAL A 388 -9.15 0.08 24.97
CA VAL A 388 -7.92 -0.12 25.76
C VAL A 388 -7.13 -1.26 25.15
N LEU A 389 -5.92 -0.97 24.69
CA LEU A 389 -5.00 -1.95 24.13
C LEU A 389 -4.06 -2.49 25.20
N ARG A 390 -3.76 -3.78 25.12
CA ARG A 390 -2.68 -4.46 25.83
C ARG A 390 -1.62 -4.86 24.82
N TYR A 391 -0.38 -4.45 25.08
CA TYR A 391 0.75 -4.73 24.21
C TYR A 391 1.48 -6.01 24.62
N ARG A 392 1.75 -6.89 23.65
CA ARG A 392 2.34 -8.22 23.81
C ARG A 392 3.49 -8.43 22.82
N PRO A 393 4.70 -7.89 23.11
CA PRO A 393 5.81 -7.87 22.17
C PRO A 393 6.30 -9.26 21.73
N ASP A 394 5.97 -10.30 22.50
CA ASP A 394 6.27 -11.71 22.22
C ASP A 394 5.55 -12.27 20.99
N ILE A 395 4.49 -11.60 20.52
CA ILE A 395 3.68 -12.08 19.40
C ILE A 395 4.18 -11.51 18.06
N PRO A 396 4.54 -12.36 17.06
CA PRO A 396 5.04 -11.90 15.77
C PRO A 396 4.01 -11.09 14.98
N HIS A 397 2.74 -11.51 14.98
CA HIS A 397 1.69 -10.89 14.19
C HIS A 397 1.19 -9.58 14.84
N LEU A 398 1.30 -8.46 14.13
CA LEU A 398 0.95 -7.12 14.63
C LEU A 398 -0.48 -7.04 15.18
N GLY A 399 -1.45 -7.65 14.50
CA GLY A 399 -2.86 -7.65 14.93
C GLY A 399 -3.12 -8.44 16.24
N ALA A 400 -2.19 -9.30 16.64
CA ALA A 400 -2.25 -10.07 17.88
C ALA A 400 -1.33 -9.49 18.97
N ARG A 401 -0.29 -8.75 18.56
CA ARG A 401 0.62 -8.00 19.44
C ARG A 401 -0.10 -6.89 20.21
N LEU A 402 -1.16 -6.34 19.63
CA LEU A 402 -2.03 -5.35 20.28
C LEU A 402 -3.42 -5.93 20.43
N GLN A 403 -3.68 -6.47 21.62
CA GLN A 403 -4.95 -7.06 21.98
C GLN A 403 -5.86 -5.99 22.57
N VAL A 404 -7.12 -5.93 22.15
CA VAL A 404 -8.14 -5.10 22.80
C VAL A 404 -8.49 -5.76 24.13
N ALA A 405 -8.06 -5.16 25.24
CA ALA A 405 -8.32 -5.66 26.58
C ALA A 405 -9.72 -5.27 27.05
N GLU A 406 -10.08 -4.00 26.83
CA GLU A 406 -11.39 -3.45 27.17
C GLU A 406 -11.90 -2.59 26.02
N CYS A 407 -13.21 -2.61 25.79
CA CYS A 407 -13.84 -1.64 24.92
C CYS A 407 -15.28 -1.35 25.36
N GLY A 408 -15.70 -0.12 25.12
CA GLY A 408 -17.06 0.34 25.41
C GLY A 408 -17.42 1.53 24.54
N VAL A 409 -18.70 1.88 24.57
CA VAL A 409 -19.22 3.06 23.90
C VAL A 409 -19.63 4.07 24.96
N CYS A 410 -19.29 5.33 24.77
CA CYS A 410 -19.73 6.39 25.66
C CYS A 410 -20.35 7.52 24.86
N ARG A 411 -21.33 8.22 25.44
CA ARG A 411 -21.73 9.52 24.93
C ARG A 411 -20.59 10.51 25.18
N ILE A 412 -20.32 11.37 24.20
CA ILE A 412 -19.26 12.38 24.30
C ILE A 412 -19.54 13.33 25.48
N GLU A 413 -20.82 13.57 25.79
CA GLU A 413 -21.25 14.43 26.90
C GLU A 413 -20.88 13.86 28.27
N ASP A 414 -21.00 12.55 28.44
CA ASP A 414 -20.78 11.87 29.73
C ASP A 414 -19.30 11.77 30.08
N ILE A 415 -18.41 11.90 29.08
CA ILE A 415 -16.96 11.79 29.26
C ILE A 415 -16.22 13.13 29.07
N ARG A 416 -16.91 14.28 29.09
CA ARG A 416 -16.25 15.59 28.88
C ARG A 416 -15.15 15.87 29.90
N GLU A 417 -15.38 15.58 31.16
CA GLU A 417 -14.38 15.76 32.22
C GLU A 417 -13.18 14.83 32.06
N ASP A 418 -13.41 13.60 31.60
CA ASP A 418 -12.32 12.68 31.23
C ASP A 418 -11.52 13.22 30.05
N LEU A 419 -12.18 13.73 29.02
CA LEU A 419 -11.52 14.36 27.87
C LEU A 419 -10.66 15.56 28.29
N LYS A 420 -11.13 16.42 29.21
CA LYS A 420 -10.33 17.52 29.77
C LYS A 420 -9.08 17.01 30.47
N LYS A 421 -9.22 16.03 31.36
CA LYS A 421 -8.11 15.44 32.13
C LYS A 421 -7.09 14.76 31.20
N ILE A 422 -7.59 13.98 30.24
CA ILE A 422 -6.78 13.14 29.37
C ILE A 422 -6.05 13.96 28.30
N LYS A 423 -6.70 14.96 27.70
CA LYS A 423 -6.13 15.79 26.61
C LYS A 423 -5.58 17.14 27.08
N GLY A 424 -5.82 17.54 28.32
CA GLY A 424 -5.48 18.87 28.81
C GLY A 424 -6.32 19.98 28.19
N TRP A 425 -7.55 19.68 27.77
CA TRP A 425 -8.44 20.69 27.18
C TRP A 425 -9.01 21.62 28.26
N ALA A 426 -9.03 22.91 27.97
CA ALA A 426 -9.32 23.94 28.97
C ALA A 426 -10.81 24.01 29.37
N ASN A 427 -11.72 23.80 28.42
CA ASN A 427 -13.17 23.93 28.63
C ASN A 427 -13.97 23.18 27.55
N ASP A 428 -15.29 23.09 27.71
CA ASP A 428 -16.22 22.38 26.83
C ASP A 428 -16.21 22.89 25.38
N GLU A 429 -16.05 24.20 25.18
CA GLU A 429 -15.99 24.78 23.83
C GLU A 429 -14.73 24.31 23.08
N GLU A 430 -13.62 24.14 23.79
CA GLU A 430 -12.42 23.55 23.22
C GLU A 430 -12.64 22.09 22.79
N ILE A 431 -13.37 21.30 23.60
CA ILE A 431 -13.73 19.92 23.25
C ILE A 431 -14.52 19.88 21.95
N LYS A 432 -15.59 20.68 21.87
CA LYS A 432 -16.45 20.78 20.68
C LYS A 432 -15.64 21.20 19.46
N ARG A 433 -14.80 22.24 19.60
CA ARG A 433 -13.94 22.74 18.52
C ARG A 433 -12.96 21.67 18.03
N GLN A 434 -12.32 20.94 18.95
CA GLN A 434 -11.34 19.90 18.65
C GLN A 434 -11.98 18.67 18.01
N ILE A 435 -13.21 18.33 18.38
CA ILE A 435 -13.99 17.26 17.74
C ILE A 435 -14.43 17.70 16.34
N ALA A 436 -15.04 18.88 16.22
CA ALA A 436 -15.48 19.43 14.94
C ALA A 436 -14.33 19.57 13.95
N THR A 437 -13.16 20.05 14.41
CA THR A 437 -11.96 20.17 13.57
C THR A 437 -11.55 18.81 13.00
N ARG A 438 -11.54 17.74 13.82
CA ARG A 438 -11.16 16.40 13.34
C ARG A 438 -12.19 15.80 12.38
N ILE A 439 -13.46 16.06 12.62
CA ILE A 439 -14.54 15.67 11.71
C ILE A 439 -14.37 16.38 10.35
N ASN A 440 -14.14 17.69 10.38
CA ASN A 440 -14.00 18.52 9.17
C ASN A 440 -12.68 18.28 8.40
N GLN A 441 -11.66 17.72 9.05
CA GLN A 441 -10.40 17.32 8.41
C GLN A 441 -10.53 16.05 7.57
N GLN A 442 -11.62 15.29 7.69
CA GLN A 442 -11.82 14.11 6.86
C GLN A 442 -12.10 14.52 5.40
N PRO A 443 -11.64 13.72 4.41
CA PRO A 443 -11.94 13.99 3.01
C PRO A 443 -13.45 14.11 2.82
N SER A 444 -13.89 15.21 2.20
CA SER A 444 -15.29 15.51 1.94
C SER A 444 -15.84 14.60 0.83
N LEU A 445 -16.02 13.32 1.13
CA LEU A 445 -16.91 12.47 0.34
C LEU A 445 -18.34 12.84 0.73
N SER A 446 -19.21 13.06 -0.25
CA SER A 446 -20.59 13.52 -0.01
C SER A 446 -21.43 12.60 0.87
N THR A 447 -20.98 11.35 1.06
CA THR A 447 -21.64 10.27 1.82
C THR A 447 -20.80 9.75 2.99
N ALA A 448 -19.71 10.43 3.35
CA ALA A 448 -18.84 10.01 4.45
C ALA A 448 -19.45 10.34 5.83
N ILE A 449 -19.60 9.33 6.67
CA ILE A 449 -20.03 9.42 8.05
C ILE A 449 -18.80 9.36 8.98
N PRO A 450 -18.44 10.46 9.66
CA PRO A 450 -17.27 10.53 10.52
C PRO A 450 -17.52 9.86 11.87
N THR A 451 -16.61 9.04 12.34
CA THR A 451 -16.70 8.33 13.62
C THR A 451 -15.51 8.66 14.48
N LEU A 452 -15.71 8.67 15.80
CA LEU A 452 -14.66 8.94 16.77
C LEU A 452 -14.28 7.66 17.52
N THR A 453 -12.98 7.42 17.63
CA THR A 453 -12.42 6.34 18.45
C THR A 453 -11.28 6.89 19.29
N MET A 454 -11.30 6.60 20.58
CA MET A 454 -10.21 6.90 21.49
C MET A 454 -9.50 5.61 21.87
N VAL A 455 -8.19 5.60 21.67
CA VAL A 455 -7.36 4.44 21.95
C VAL A 455 -6.41 4.76 23.09
N LEU A 456 -6.56 4.00 24.16
CA LEU A 456 -5.79 4.03 25.38
C LEU A 456 -4.87 2.81 25.38
N LEU A 457 -3.66 2.96 25.90
CA LEU A 457 -2.76 1.85 26.13
C LEU A 457 -2.77 1.52 27.62
N SER A 458 -3.19 0.29 27.96
CA SER A 458 -2.99 -0.25 29.30
C SER A 458 -1.49 -0.45 29.50
N HIS A 459 -0.92 0.26 30.47
CA HIS A 459 0.52 0.20 30.72
C HIS A 459 0.93 -1.21 31.18
N LEU A 460 2.16 -1.60 30.81
CA LEU A 460 2.92 -2.72 31.37
C LEU A 460 2.87 -2.65 32.90
N ASP A 461 2.68 -3.78 33.57
CA ASP A 461 2.62 -3.92 35.04
C ASP A 461 3.83 -3.24 35.73
N THR A 462 3.75 -1.94 35.96
CA THR A 462 4.71 -1.20 36.78
C THR A 462 4.02 -0.92 38.11
N PRO A 463 4.58 -1.39 39.24
CA PRO A 463 3.93 -1.32 40.56
C PRO A 463 3.55 0.09 41.02
N SER A 464 4.05 1.14 40.36
CA SER A 464 4.04 2.52 40.84
C SER A 464 3.17 3.49 40.02
N ARG A 465 2.55 3.09 38.89
CA ARG A 465 1.60 3.95 38.16
C ARG A 465 0.47 3.14 37.52
N LYS A 466 -0.69 3.11 38.18
CA LYS A 466 -1.99 2.87 37.52
C LYS A 466 -2.29 4.08 36.62
N GLY A 467 -1.79 4.08 35.40
CA GLY A 467 -2.07 5.13 34.43
C GLY A 467 -2.26 4.53 33.05
N ALA A 468 -3.48 4.59 32.53
CA ALA A 468 -3.70 4.40 31.10
C ALA A 468 -3.05 5.59 30.37
N MET A 469 -2.15 5.33 29.43
CA MET A 469 -1.62 6.39 28.58
C MET A 469 -2.55 6.55 27.39
N LEU A 470 -3.08 7.75 27.22
CA LEU A 470 -3.77 8.08 26.00
C LEU A 470 -2.79 8.05 24.83
N LEU A 471 -3.03 7.12 23.93
CA LEU A 471 -2.19 6.95 22.76
C LEU A 471 -2.70 7.80 21.61
N HIS A 472 -4.01 7.72 21.30
CA HIS A 472 -4.54 8.36 20.12
C HIS A 472 -6.04 8.68 20.24
N MET A 473 -6.47 9.75 19.58
CA MET A 473 -7.89 10.00 19.31
C MET A 473 -8.04 10.16 17.81
N LYS A 474 -8.72 9.20 17.18
CA LYS A 474 -8.83 9.07 15.73
C LYS A 474 -10.25 9.43 15.31
N CYS A 475 -10.35 10.18 14.22
CA CYS A 475 -11.59 10.31 13.46
C CYS A 475 -11.43 9.49 12.18
N ARG A 476 -12.43 8.68 11.84
CA ARG A 476 -12.45 7.88 10.62
C ARG A 476 -13.80 8.04 9.94
N SER A 477 -13.80 8.30 8.64
CA SER A 477 -15.02 8.34 7.85
C SER A 477 -15.34 6.99 7.21
N PHE A 478 -16.61 6.60 7.24
CA PHE A 478 -17.12 5.43 6.54
C PHE A 478 -18.16 5.87 5.51
N ASP A 479 -18.21 5.19 4.36
CA ASP A 479 -19.29 5.42 3.39
C ASP A 479 -20.64 4.94 3.97
N GLU A 480 -21.67 5.77 3.82
CA GLU A 480 -23.01 5.45 4.32
C GLU A 480 -23.56 4.13 3.76
N ASN A 481 -23.29 3.79 2.50
CA ASN A 481 -23.74 2.51 1.92
C ASN A 481 -23.03 1.33 2.58
N VAL A 482 -21.74 1.48 2.94
CA VAL A 482 -21.02 0.45 3.69
C VAL A 482 -21.66 0.25 5.05
N ILE A 483 -21.97 1.34 5.77
CA ILE A 483 -22.66 1.26 7.07
C ILE A 483 -24.01 0.54 6.94
N ARG A 484 -24.82 0.89 5.94
CA ARG A 484 -26.16 0.31 5.73
C ARG A 484 -26.13 -1.17 5.33
N ARG A 485 -25.06 -1.64 4.69
CA ARG A 485 -24.89 -3.05 4.32
C ARG A 485 -24.45 -3.94 5.48
N ILE A 486 -23.74 -3.38 6.46
CA ILE A 486 -23.29 -4.14 7.64
C ILE A 486 -24.49 -4.33 8.58
N LYS A 487 -24.88 -5.58 8.80
CA LYS A 487 -25.88 -5.93 9.82
C LYS A 487 -25.26 -5.80 11.20
N TYR A 488 -26.02 -5.23 12.15
CA TYR A 488 -25.60 -5.16 13.54
C TYR A 488 -25.34 -6.57 14.10
N ASP A 489 -24.15 -6.75 14.65
CA ASP A 489 -23.68 -7.95 15.33
C ASP A 489 -23.71 -7.71 16.84
N PRO A 490 -24.67 -8.28 17.60
CA PRO A 490 -24.73 -8.10 19.06
C PRO A 490 -23.52 -8.70 19.78
N ASN A 491 -22.75 -9.56 19.10
CA ASN A 491 -21.56 -10.21 19.64
C ASN A 491 -20.27 -9.58 19.10
N TRP A 492 -20.32 -8.34 18.58
CA TRP A 492 -19.15 -7.69 17.95
C TRP A 492 -17.90 -7.68 18.85
N ARG A 493 -18.07 -7.57 20.17
CA ARG A 493 -16.94 -7.67 21.13
C ARG A 493 -16.17 -8.98 20.96
N LEU A 494 -16.85 -10.10 20.72
CA LEU A 494 -16.19 -11.41 20.54
C LEU A 494 -15.21 -11.44 19.36
N ARG A 495 -15.35 -10.51 18.41
CA ARG A 495 -14.56 -10.44 17.17
C ARG A 495 -13.50 -9.33 17.20
N MET A 496 -13.43 -8.55 18.28
CA MET A 496 -12.45 -7.47 18.44
C MET A 496 -11.01 -7.98 18.57
N ASN A 497 -10.84 -9.23 18.99
CA ASN A 497 -9.56 -9.90 18.99
C ASN A 497 -9.65 -11.13 18.08
N PRO A 498 -8.99 -11.14 16.90
CA PRO A 498 -8.96 -12.34 16.07
C PRO A 498 -8.23 -13.51 16.76
N PHE A 499 -7.36 -13.19 17.73
CA PHE A 499 -6.62 -14.14 18.53
C PHE A 499 -6.76 -13.78 20.02
N GLY A 500 -7.04 -14.76 20.87
CA GLY A 500 -7.13 -14.60 22.31
C GLY A 500 -8.54 -14.34 22.83
N ALA A 501 -8.62 -13.97 24.11
CA ALA A 501 -9.90 -13.70 24.77
C ALA A 501 -10.57 -12.43 24.21
N PRO A 502 -11.91 -12.39 24.16
CA PRO A 502 -12.63 -11.18 23.81
C PRO A 502 -12.37 -10.06 24.85
N PRO A 503 -12.42 -8.78 24.45
CA PRO A 503 -12.34 -7.68 25.39
C PRO A 503 -13.48 -7.73 26.39
N THR A 504 -13.19 -7.36 27.63
CA THR A 504 -14.24 -7.11 28.62
C THR A 504 -14.94 -5.79 28.30
N ALA A 505 -16.19 -5.66 28.75
CA ALA A 505 -16.86 -4.36 28.74
C ALA A 505 -16.03 -3.36 29.56
N MET A 506 -15.99 -2.12 29.13
CA MET A 506 -15.33 -1.06 29.89
C MET A 506 -16.16 -0.76 31.14
N ILE A 507 -15.68 -1.19 32.32
CA ILE A 507 -16.48 -1.19 33.56
C ILE A 507 -16.50 0.19 34.21
N THR A 508 -15.46 1.01 34.03
CA THR A 508 -15.38 2.35 34.62
C THR A 508 -14.55 3.28 33.73
N SER A 509 -15.21 4.22 33.05
CA SER A 509 -14.54 5.47 32.66
C SER A 509 -14.04 6.17 33.94
N PRO A 510 -12.98 7.00 33.92
CA PRO A 510 -12.56 7.70 35.14
C PRO A 510 -13.61 8.66 35.73
N CYS A 511 -14.72 8.93 35.03
CA CYS A 511 -15.93 9.62 35.53
C CYS A 511 -17.17 8.71 35.68
N ASP A 512 -17.01 7.39 35.79
CA ASP A 512 -18.13 6.43 35.97
C ASP A 512 -19.17 6.44 34.82
N ALA A 513 -18.79 6.90 33.63
CA ALA A 513 -19.65 6.84 32.46
C ALA A 513 -20.01 5.37 32.13
N HIS A 514 -21.30 5.11 31.98
CA HIS A 514 -21.82 3.79 31.63
C HIS A 514 -21.59 3.46 30.16
N ASP A 515 -21.50 2.16 29.84
CA ASP A 515 -21.47 1.71 28.45
C ASP A 515 -22.81 2.03 27.77
N ALA A 516 -22.75 3.00 26.87
CA ALA A 516 -23.87 3.55 26.14
C ALA A 516 -24.25 2.70 24.92
N GLU A 517 -23.69 1.51 24.68
CA GLU A 517 -23.97 0.73 23.46
C GLU A 517 -25.47 0.61 23.12
N HIS A 518 -26.32 0.45 24.13
CA HIS A 518 -27.75 0.20 23.98
C HIS A 518 -28.67 1.39 24.28
N ASP A 519 -28.13 2.62 24.34
CA ASP A 519 -28.86 3.83 24.75
C ASP A 519 -29.70 4.49 23.65
N PHE A 520 -30.45 3.71 22.88
CA PHE A 520 -31.19 4.19 21.70
C PHE A 520 -32.37 5.14 22.01
N GLU A 521 -32.79 5.26 23.28
CA GLU A 521 -34.11 5.82 23.64
C GLU A 521 -34.08 7.21 24.31
N ALA A 522 -32.92 7.85 24.50
CA ALA A 522 -32.84 9.07 25.34
C ALA A 522 -32.49 10.38 24.62
N SER A 523 -32.14 10.35 23.33
CA SER A 523 -31.88 11.59 22.58
C SER A 523 -33.12 11.99 21.80
N GLU A 524 -33.85 13.00 22.28
CA GLU A 524 -34.58 13.88 21.35
C GLU A 524 -33.60 14.21 20.22
N PRO A 525 -34.01 14.12 18.94
CA PRO A 525 -33.12 14.43 17.84
C PRO A 525 -32.61 15.85 18.05
N ALA A 526 -31.40 15.97 18.58
CA ALA A 526 -30.72 17.24 18.74
C ALA A 526 -30.79 17.86 17.36
N MET A 527 -31.47 19.01 17.25
CA MET A 527 -31.58 19.75 16.01
C MET A 527 -30.22 19.64 15.34
N VAL A 528 -30.16 18.88 14.25
CA VAL A 528 -28.99 18.86 13.39
C VAL A 528 -28.88 20.32 13.03
N VAL A 529 -27.98 21.03 13.70
CA VAL A 529 -27.46 22.28 13.19
C VAL A 529 -27.02 21.83 11.83
N SER A 530 -27.79 22.21 10.81
CA SER A 530 -27.34 22.19 9.46
C SER A 530 -26.10 23.07 9.53
N LEU A 531 -24.94 22.44 9.75
CA LEU A 531 -23.66 22.99 9.40
C LEU A 531 -23.87 23.31 7.94
N GLY A 532 -24.19 24.58 7.68
CA GLY A 532 -24.59 25.04 6.37
C GLY A 532 -23.54 24.52 5.42
N ARG A 533 -23.98 23.73 4.43
CA ARG A 533 -23.15 23.36 3.30
C ARG A 533 -22.68 24.68 2.68
N MET A 534 -21.46 25.10 3.02
CA MET A 534 -20.71 26.11 2.27
C MET A 534 -19.91 25.41 1.19
#